data_AF-A0AAV4ZZ40-F1
#
_entry.id   AF-A0AAV4ZZ40-F1
#
_cell.length_a   1.000
_cell.length_b   1.000
_cell.length_c   1.000
_cell.angle_alpha   90.00
_cell.angle_beta   90.00
_cell.angle_gamma   90.00
#
_symmetry.space_group_name_H-M   'P 1'
#
loop_
_entity.id
_entity.type
_entity.pdbx_description
1 polymer ?
#
loop_
_entity_poly.entity_id
_entity_poly.type
_entity_poly.pdbx_seq_one_letter_code
_entity_poly.pdbx_strand_id
1 'polypeptide(L)'
;MCHITQSLDFMVVQQSQEEFKMATDKLLDTCVPAPHGRNNQTVYDDSYRLAKELPQNDFSLSLDILGEAGAEVMSTILDLVSGRHHLSAEGTTDPSTLALEPRLYKLNAYSKDGFFKSHRDTPKGNGHIGTLLFGLPIPFEGGGLRIAHAGKEFTFD
;
A
#
# COMPACT_ATOMS: atom_id res chain seq x y z
N MET A 1 23.98 -25.71 -24.26
CA MET A 1 22.93 -25.39 -23.27
C MET A 1 23.57 -24.51 -22.21
N CYS A 2 23.22 -23.23 -22.17
CA CYS A 2 23.74 -22.28 -21.18
C CYS A 2 22.75 -22.27 -20.01
N HIS A 3 23.16 -22.79 -18.85
CA HIS A 3 22.39 -22.64 -17.63
C HIS A 3 22.81 -21.32 -16.98
N ILE A 4 21.96 -20.31 -17.08
CA ILE A 4 22.07 -19.09 -16.29
C ILE A 4 21.36 -19.40 -14.96
N THR A 5 22.14 -19.60 -13.90
CA THR A 5 21.62 -19.68 -12.55
C THR A 5 21.74 -18.28 -11.95
N GLN A 6 20.62 -17.62 -11.65
CA GLN A 6 20.63 -16.43 -10.79
C GLN A 6 20.59 -16.91 -9.34
N SER A 7 21.66 -16.62 -8.57
CA SER A 7 21.64 -16.75 -7.11
C SER A 7 20.98 -15.50 -6.54
N LEU A 8 19.92 -15.65 -5.75
CA LEU A 8 19.48 -14.60 -4.83
C LEU A 8 20.17 -14.84 -3.49
N ASP A 9 21.12 -13.98 -3.15
CA ASP A 9 21.78 -14.00 -1.86
C ASP A 9 20.91 -13.22 -0.85
N PHE A 10 20.23 -13.94 0.04
CA PHE A 10 19.51 -13.34 1.16
C PHE A 10 20.50 -13.00 2.28
N MET A 11 21.00 -11.76 2.32
CA MET A 11 21.75 -11.27 3.48
C MET A 11 20.78 -10.94 4.61
N VAL A 12 20.78 -11.75 5.68
CA VAL A 12 20.26 -11.30 6.98
C VAL A 12 21.24 -10.26 7.50
N VAL A 13 20.97 -8.99 7.23
CA VAL A 13 21.67 -7.90 7.92
C VAL A 13 21.09 -7.87 9.33
N GLN A 14 21.82 -8.42 10.30
CA GLN A 14 21.53 -8.18 11.71
C GLN A 14 21.84 -6.71 12.01
N GLN A 15 20.87 -5.83 11.80
CA GLN A 15 20.95 -4.47 12.33
C GLN A 15 20.76 -4.53 13.84
N SER A 16 21.57 -3.78 14.57
CA SER A 16 21.32 -3.58 16.00
C SER A 16 19.96 -2.91 16.20
N GLN A 17 19.33 -3.14 17.35
CA GLN A 17 18.06 -2.47 17.70
C GLN A 17 18.20 -0.94 17.66
N GLU A 18 19.38 -0.40 17.97
CA GLU A 18 19.66 1.03 17.91
C GLU A 18 19.75 1.56 16.48
N GLU A 19 20.43 0.86 15.57
CA GLU A 19 20.49 1.24 14.15
C GLU A 19 19.11 1.17 13.49
N PHE A 20 18.35 0.13 13.81
CA PHE A 20 16.99 -0.02 13.32
C PHE A 20 16.09 1.12 13.79
N LYS A 21 16.15 1.44 15.09
CA LYS A 21 15.42 2.57 15.67
C LYS A 21 15.84 3.90 15.04
N MET A 22 17.14 4.12 14.85
CA MET A 22 17.64 5.35 14.24
C MET A 22 17.16 5.48 12.78
N ALA A 23 17.10 4.38 12.03
CA ALA A 23 16.59 4.37 10.67
C ALA A 23 15.08 4.67 10.61
N THR A 24 14.28 4.09 11.50
CA THR A 24 12.83 4.36 11.55
C THR A 24 12.50 5.77 12.02
N ASP A 25 13.23 6.29 13.02
CA ASP A 25 13.11 7.68 13.47
C ASP A 25 13.43 8.65 12.33
N LYS A 26 14.53 8.40 11.59
CA LYS A 26 14.90 9.21 10.42
C LYS A 26 13.85 9.17 9.30
N LEU A 27 13.25 8.00 9.05
CA LEU A 27 12.15 7.87 8.09
C LEU A 27 10.93 8.71 8.54
N LEU A 28 10.54 8.59 9.81
CA LEU A 28 9.44 9.37 10.39
C LEU A 28 9.72 10.87 10.30
N ASP A 29 10.93 11.31 10.58
CA ASP A 29 11.33 12.73 10.50
C ASP A 29 11.27 13.29 9.08
N THR A 30 11.53 12.45 8.08
CA THR A 30 11.44 12.83 6.66
C THR A 30 9.99 12.96 6.19
N CYS A 31 9.06 12.26 6.84
CA CYS A 31 7.64 12.34 6.49
C CYS A 31 7.02 13.69 6.88
N VAL A 32 6.06 14.15 6.10
CA VAL A 32 5.24 15.34 6.39
C VAL A 32 3.93 14.94 7.07
N PRO A 33 3.21 15.83 7.77
CA PRO A 33 1.87 15.52 8.27
C PRO A 33 0.97 15.00 7.15
N ALA A 34 0.13 14.01 7.44
CA ALA A 34 -0.71 13.38 6.44
C ALA A 34 -2.11 14.03 6.40
N PRO A 35 -2.52 14.70 5.31
CA PRO A 35 -3.84 15.29 5.23
C PRO A 35 -4.92 14.23 5.00
N HIS A 36 -6.18 14.60 5.13
CA HIS A 36 -7.31 13.79 4.67
C HIS A 36 -8.31 14.62 3.90
N GLY A 37 -9.13 13.93 3.09
CA GLY A 37 -10.24 14.55 2.39
C GLY A 37 -11.39 14.82 3.35
N ARG A 38 -11.88 16.05 3.35
CA ARG A 38 -13.14 16.43 4.01
C ARG A 38 -13.97 17.20 3.00
N ASN A 39 -15.02 16.57 2.49
CA ASN A 39 -15.75 17.05 1.32
C ASN A 39 -14.79 17.19 0.13
N ASN A 40 -14.72 18.38 -0.49
CA ASN A 40 -13.82 18.68 -1.61
C ASN A 40 -12.55 19.42 -1.17
N GLN A 41 -12.17 19.30 0.10
CA GLN A 41 -10.99 19.97 0.66
C GLN A 41 -10.00 18.96 1.23
N THR A 42 -8.72 19.28 1.06
CA THR A 42 -7.61 18.61 1.74
C THR A 42 -7.35 19.35 3.04
N VAL A 43 -7.50 18.67 4.18
CA VAL A 43 -7.38 19.28 5.51
C VAL A 43 -6.40 18.52 6.39
N TYR A 44 -5.80 19.24 7.33
CA TYR A 44 -4.97 18.71 8.40
C TYR A 44 -5.75 18.83 9.71
N ASP A 45 -6.09 17.69 10.30
CA ASP A 45 -6.78 17.61 11.60
C ASP A 45 -6.40 16.28 12.28
N ASP A 46 -5.49 16.40 13.25
CA ASP A 46 -4.93 15.28 14.01
C ASP A 46 -5.98 14.56 14.88
N SER A 47 -7.12 15.20 15.15
CA SER A 47 -8.24 14.53 15.83
C SER A 47 -8.96 13.53 14.92
N TYR A 48 -8.74 13.60 13.60
CA TYR A 48 -9.32 12.69 12.61
C TYR A 48 -8.28 11.75 12.00
N ARG A 49 -7.09 12.28 11.71
CA ARG A 49 -5.96 11.54 11.17
C ARG A 49 -4.66 12.01 11.83
N LEU A 50 -4.19 11.27 12.82
CA LEU A 50 -2.86 11.46 13.40
C LEU A 50 -1.88 10.53 12.67
N ALA A 51 -1.31 11.01 11.59
CA ALA A 51 -0.38 10.25 10.75
C ALA A 51 0.58 11.19 10.01
N LYS A 52 1.69 10.62 9.53
CA LYS A 52 2.61 11.27 8.59
C LYS A 52 2.58 10.52 7.26
N GLU A 53 2.97 11.18 6.18
CA GLU A 53 3.13 10.56 4.88
C GLU A 53 4.41 11.02 4.18
N LEU A 54 4.98 10.14 3.36
CA LEU A 54 6.03 10.47 2.42
C LEU A 54 5.39 10.48 1.01
N PRO A 55 5.30 11.66 0.36
CA PRO A 55 4.75 11.80 -0.97
C PRO A 55 5.47 10.95 -2.02
N GLN A 56 4.77 10.53 -3.08
CA GLN A 56 5.32 9.71 -4.17
C GLN A 56 6.69 10.19 -4.69
N ASN A 57 6.87 11.50 -4.82
CA ASN A 57 8.07 12.07 -5.44
C ASN A 57 9.30 12.05 -4.51
N ASP A 58 9.10 11.73 -3.23
CA ASP A 58 10.14 11.76 -2.21
C ASP A 58 10.69 10.36 -1.90
N PHE A 59 10.18 9.32 -2.56
CA PHE A 59 10.72 7.96 -2.46
C PHE A 59 10.49 7.12 -3.71
N SER A 60 11.28 6.07 -3.83
CA SER A 60 11.10 5.02 -4.84
C SER A 60 11.16 3.67 -4.16
N LEU A 61 10.39 2.72 -4.67
CA LEU A 61 10.55 1.31 -4.29
C LEU A 61 11.54 0.66 -5.25
N SER A 62 12.56 0.01 -4.70
CA SER A 62 13.40 -0.93 -5.47
C SER A 62 12.66 -2.24 -5.76
N LEU A 63 11.51 -2.46 -5.12
CA LEU A 63 10.62 -3.58 -5.38
C LEU A 63 9.96 -3.37 -6.75
N ASP A 64 10.38 -4.16 -7.72
CA ASP A 64 9.81 -4.13 -9.06
C ASP A 64 8.51 -4.94 -9.11
N ILE A 65 7.44 -4.38 -8.54
CA ILE A 65 6.09 -4.96 -8.59
C ILE A 65 5.58 -5.06 -10.05
N LEU A 66 6.14 -4.27 -10.95
CA LEU A 66 5.79 -4.22 -12.36
C LEU A 66 6.64 -5.14 -13.24
N GLY A 67 7.78 -5.60 -12.74
CA GLY A 67 8.69 -6.52 -13.43
C GLY A 67 8.40 -7.98 -13.14
N GLU A 68 9.33 -8.85 -13.56
CA GLU A 68 9.16 -10.31 -13.54
C GLU A 68 8.86 -10.85 -12.13
N ALA A 69 9.49 -10.30 -11.09
CA ALA A 69 9.27 -10.72 -9.70
C ALA A 69 7.88 -10.30 -9.16
N GLY A 70 7.32 -9.21 -9.66
CA GLY A 70 5.99 -8.73 -9.30
C GLY A 70 4.86 -9.30 -10.16
N ALA A 71 5.18 -9.88 -11.33
CA ALA A 71 4.21 -10.40 -12.28
C ALA A 71 3.29 -11.47 -11.67
N GLU A 72 3.81 -12.35 -10.82
CA GLU A 72 3.00 -13.37 -10.13
C GLU A 72 2.01 -12.75 -9.13
N VAL A 73 2.46 -11.74 -8.38
CA VAL A 73 1.59 -10.99 -7.46
C VAL A 73 0.50 -10.27 -8.25
N MET A 74 0.86 -9.61 -9.34
CA MET A 74 -0.09 -8.90 -10.20
C MET A 74 -1.07 -9.85 -10.89
N SER A 75 -0.62 -11.02 -11.35
CA SER A 75 -1.49 -12.07 -11.89
C SER A 75 -2.47 -12.56 -10.83
N THR A 76 -2.00 -12.83 -9.62
CA THR A 76 -2.85 -13.27 -8.51
C THR A 76 -3.90 -12.21 -8.16
N ILE A 77 -3.51 -10.94 -8.11
CA ILE A 77 -4.45 -9.83 -7.88
C ILE A 77 -5.46 -9.74 -9.02
N LEU A 78 -5.00 -9.83 -10.28
CA LEU A 78 -5.88 -9.80 -11.45
C LEU A 78 -6.88 -10.95 -11.44
N ASP A 79 -6.47 -12.16 -11.09
CA ASP A 79 -7.36 -13.33 -10.97
C ASP A 79 -8.38 -13.15 -9.84
N LEU A 80 -7.95 -12.62 -8.69
CA LEU A 80 -8.84 -12.32 -7.56
C LEU A 80 -9.87 -11.24 -7.91
N VAL A 81 -9.46 -10.20 -8.62
CA VAL A 81 -10.35 -9.13 -9.08
C VAL A 81 -11.29 -9.70 -10.14
N SER A 82 -10.77 -10.32 -11.21
CA SER A 82 -11.56 -10.85 -12.33
C SER A 82 -12.53 -11.96 -11.91
N GLY A 83 -12.11 -12.85 -11.01
CA GLY A 83 -12.95 -13.96 -10.52
C GLY A 83 -14.04 -13.52 -9.55
N ARG A 84 -13.89 -12.37 -8.88
CA ARG A 84 -14.91 -11.80 -7.98
C ARG A 84 -15.82 -10.80 -8.66
N HIS A 85 -15.38 -10.23 -9.76
CA HIS A 85 -16.11 -9.24 -10.50
C HIS A 85 -16.86 -9.86 -11.68
N HIS A 86 -18.19 -9.88 -11.60
CA HIS A 86 -18.99 -9.58 -12.78
C HIS A 86 -18.76 -8.09 -13.14
N LEU A 87 -17.59 -7.72 -13.66
CA LEU A 87 -17.30 -6.40 -14.25
C LEU A 87 -18.04 -6.24 -15.59
N SER A 88 -19.33 -6.60 -15.58
CA SER A 88 -20.28 -6.54 -16.68
C SER A 88 -21.47 -5.65 -16.30
N ALA A 89 -21.20 -4.55 -15.59
CA ALA A 89 -22.15 -3.45 -15.50
C ALA A 89 -21.71 -2.38 -16.50
N GLU A 90 -22.41 -2.38 -17.64
CA GLU A 90 -22.36 -1.39 -18.73
C GLU A 90 -21.11 -1.39 -19.62
N GLY A 91 -20.84 -2.55 -20.24
CA GLY A 91 -19.88 -2.63 -21.34
C GLY A 91 -19.23 -4.00 -21.40
N THR A 92 -19.15 -4.54 -22.59
CA THR A 92 -18.49 -5.80 -22.93
C THR A 92 -16.97 -5.72 -22.70
N THR A 93 -16.52 -5.74 -21.46
CA THR A 93 -15.11 -5.99 -21.15
C THR A 93 -14.94 -7.50 -21.02
N ASP A 94 -14.44 -8.11 -22.09
CA ASP A 94 -13.84 -9.44 -22.04
C ASP A 94 -12.81 -9.45 -20.90
N PRO A 95 -12.86 -10.40 -19.94
CA PRO A 95 -11.85 -10.53 -18.89
C PRO A 95 -10.42 -10.53 -19.42
N SER A 96 -10.20 -10.95 -20.67
CA SER A 96 -8.89 -10.88 -21.36
C SER A 96 -8.39 -9.45 -21.64
N THR A 97 -9.25 -8.44 -21.48
CA THR A 97 -8.95 -7.01 -21.72
C THR A 97 -8.76 -6.21 -20.42
N LEU A 98 -8.99 -6.81 -19.25
CA LEU A 98 -8.79 -6.14 -17.97
C LEU A 98 -7.30 -6.04 -17.64
N ALA A 99 -6.71 -4.87 -17.87
CA ALA A 99 -5.36 -4.57 -17.43
C ALA A 99 -5.40 -3.84 -16.08
N LEU A 100 -4.68 -4.37 -15.08
CA LEU A 100 -4.44 -3.67 -13.82
C LEU A 100 -3.09 -2.97 -13.88
N GLU A 101 -3.09 -1.67 -13.64
CA GLU A 101 -1.88 -0.85 -13.57
C GLU A 101 -1.68 -0.37 -12.11
N PRO A 102 -0.76 -0.99 -11.34
CA PRO A 102 -0.44 -0.52 -10.00
C PRO A 102 0.34 0.79 -10.11
N ARG A 103 -0.05 1.79 -9.32
CA ARG A 103 0.60 3.10 -9.28
C ARG A 103 1.06 3.38 -7.86
N LEU A 104 2.36 3.58 -7.69
CA LEU A 104 2.92 4.03 -6.41
C LEU A 104 2.32 5.39 -6.07
N TYR A 105 1.82 5.56 -4.85
CA TYR A 105 1.14 6.80 -4.45
C TYR A 105 1.78 7.49 -3.25
N LYS A 106 1.88 6.82 -2.11
CA LYS A 106 2.51 7.38 -0.91
C LYS A 106 2.84 6.30 0.09
N LEU A 107 3.79 6.59 0.97
CA LEU A 107 4.03 5.82 2.18
C LEU A 107 3.30 6.50 3.33
N ASN A 108 2.44 5.78 4.04
CA ASN A 108 1.84 6.27 5.28
C ASN A 108 2.68 5.79 6.47
N ALA A 109 3.00 6.69 7.38
CA ALA A 109 3.78 6.41 8.56
C ALA A 109 2.99 6.82 9.82
N TYR A 110 2.94 5.91 10.78
CA TYR A 110 2.22 6.13 12.04
C TYR A 110 3.23 6.04 13.18
N SER A 111 3.29 7.10 13.98
CA SER A 111 4.00 7.10 15.25
C SER A 111 3.12 6.50 16.35
N LYS A 112 3.66 6.44 17.57
CA LYS A 112 2.89 6.10 18.77
C LYS A 112 1.57 6.91 18.82
N ASP A 113 0.49 6.21 19.18
CA ASP A 113 -0.89 6.72 19.28
C ASP A 113 -1.47 7.24 17.94
N GLY A 114 -0.75 7.08 16.84
CA GLY A 114 -1.20 7.46 15.50
C GLY A 114 -2.41 6.62 15.06
N PHE A 115 -3.33 7.26 14.35
CA PHE A 115 -4.55 6.62 13.87
C PHE A 115 -5.11 7.31 12.64
N PHE A 116 -6.04 6.64 11.96
CA PHE A 116 -6.90 7.24 10.96
C PHE A 116 -8.33 6.73 11.18
N LYS A 117 -9.28 7.63 11.40
CA LYS A 117 -10.69 7.28 11.59
C LYS A 117 -11.26 6.56 10.35
N SER A 118 -12.35 5.82 10.58
CA SER A 118 -13.09 5.15 9.51
C SER A 118 -13.44 6.13 8.39
N HIS A 119 -13.06 5.76 7.17
CA HIS A 119 -13.25 6.55 5.96
C HIS A 119 -13.39 5.63 4.75
N ARG A 120 -13.77 6.22 3.62
CA ARG A 120 -13.67 5.58 2.30
C ARG A 120 -12.56 6.26 1.53
N ASP A 121 -11.74 5.48 0.84
CA ASP A 121 -10.72 6.03 -0.05
C ASP A 121 -11.36 6.90 -1.12
N THR A 122 -10.73 8.03 -1.42
CA THR A 122 -11.12 8.88 -2.54
C THR A 122 -10.55 8.27 -3.82
N PRO A 123 -11.37 8.01 -4.85
CA PRO A 123 -10.89 7.61 -6.17
C PRO A 123 -9.81 8.58 -6.69
N LYS A 124 -8.75 8.06 -7.31
CA LYS A 124 -7.59 8.85 -7.75
C LYS A 124 -7.53 9.05 -9.27
N GLY A 125 -8.59 8.63 -9.96
CA GLY A 125 -8.73 8.73 -11.40
C GLY A 125 -9.82 7.80 -11.90
N ASN A 126 -10.13 7.91 -13.20
CA ASN A 126 -11.02 6.97 -13.87
C ASN A 126 -10.41 5.56 -13.82
N GLY A 127 -11.21 4.57 -13.45
CA GLY A 127 -10.76 3.18 -13.33
C GLY A 127 -10.02 2.84 -12.03
N HIS A 128 -9.98 3.72 -11.03
CA HIS A 128 -9.47 3.34 -9.69
C HIS A 128 -10.44 2.35 -9.03
N ILE A 129 -10.05 1.06 -9.00
CA ILE A 129 -10.89 -0.01 -8.44
C ILE A 129 -10.60 -0.31 -6.96
N GLY A 130 -9.44 0.12 -6.45
CA GLY A 130 -9.06 -0.11 -5.05
C GLY A 130 -7.58 0.16 -4.77
N THR A 131 -7.24 0.18 -3.49
CA THR A 131 -5.90 0.46 -2.98
C THR A 131 -5.18 -0.84 -2.62
N LEU A 132 -3.93 -0.97 -3.07
CA LEU A 132 -3.01 -2.03 -2.64
C LEU A 132 -2.10 -1.47 -1.54
N LEU A 133 -2.01 -2.17 -0.40
CA LEU A 133 -1.19 -1.77 0.74
C LEU A 133 -0.01 -2.74 0.90
N PHE A 134 1.19 -2.20 1.08
CA PHE A 134 2.39 -2.95 1.43
C PHE A 134 2.83 -2.54 2.83
N GLY A 135 2.81 -3.49 3.76
CA GLY A 135 3.43 -3.33 5.08
C GLY A 135 4.94 -3.48 4.95
N LEU A 136 5.69 -2.49 5.44
CA LEU A 136 7.13 -2.68 5.62
C LEU A 136 7.35 -3.64 6.79
N PRO A 137 8.35 -4.54 6.73
CA PRO A 137 8.64 -5.53 7.77
C PRO A 137 9.31 -4.87 9.00
N ILE A 138 8.66 -3.86 9.55
CA ILE A 138 9.09 -3.09 10.72
C ILE A 138 8.27 -3.62 11.90
N PRO A 139 8.90 -4.05 13.01
CA PRO A 139 8.15 -4.43 14.20
C PRO A 139 7.32 -3.25 14.74
N PHE A 140 6.04 -3.48 14.98
CA PHE A 140 5.13 -2.55 15.64
C PHE A 140 4.14 -3.29 16.54
N GLU A 141 3.48 -2.58 17.44
CA GLU A 141 2.38 -3.09 18.27
C GLU A 141 1.14 -2.21 18.06
N GLY A 142 -0.02 -2.85 17.91
CA GLY A 142 -1.27 -2.16 17.55
C GLY A 142 -1.36 -1.88 16.04
N GLY A 143 -2.06 -0.81 15.65
CA GLY A 143 -2.08 -0.37 14.24
C GLY A 143 -2.91 -1.23 13.27
N GLY A 144 -3.74 -2.15 13.78
CA GLY A 144 -4.54 -3.07 12.97
C GLY A 144 -5.38 -2.39 11.88
N LEU A 145 -5.28 -2.90 10.65
CA LEU A 145 -6.05 -2.46 9.50
C LEU A 145 -7.45 -3.07 9.55
N ARG A 146 -8.45 -2.24 9.80
CA ARG A 146 -9.87 -2.65 9.82
C ARG A 146 -10.54 -2.33 8.50
N ILE A 147 -11.09 -3.34 7.86
CA ILE A 147 -11.83 -3.24 6.59
C ILE A 147 -13.27 -3.66 6.84
N ALA A 148 -14.21 -2.74 6.61
CA ALA A 148 -15.64 -2.99 6.75
C ALA A 148 -16.35 -2.87 5.39
N HIS A 149 -17.06 -3.92 4.98
CA HIS A 149 -17.83 -3.95 3.73
C HIS A 149 -19.08 -4.84 3.86
N ALA A 150 -20.22 -4.35 3.37
CA ALA A 150 -21.49 -5.09 3.35
C ALA A 150 -21.87 -5.75 4.70
N GLY A 151 -21.66 -5.03 5.80
CA GLY A 151 -21.96 -5.51 7.16
C GLY A 151 -20.95 -6.53 7.72
N LYS A 152 -19.87 -6.83 6.99
CA LYS A 152 -18.75 -7.65 7.47
C LYS A 152 -17.56 -6.76 7.83
N GLU A 153 -16.83 -7.14 8.86
CA GLU A 153 -15.60 -6.48 9.29
C GLU A 153 -14.47 -7.51 9.37
N PHE A 154 -13.28 -7.12 8.90
CA PHE A 154 -12.06 -7.90 8.97
C PHE A 154 -10.94 -7.01 9.53
N THR A 155 -10.10 -7.57 10.39
CA THR A 155 -8.93 -6.89 10.94
C THR A 155 -7.67 -7.65 10.57
N PHE A 156 -6.66 -6.93 10.10
CA PHE A 156 -5.32 -7.45 9.80
C PHE A 156 -4.32 -6.76 10.74
N ASP A 157 -3.54 -7.55 11.47
CA ASP A 157 -2.54 -7.11 12.45
C ASP A 157 -1.14 -7.58 12.03
#